data_AF-A0A9D2CI72-F1
#
_entry.id   AF-A0A9D2CI72-F1
#
_cell.length_a   1.000
_cell.length_b   1.000
_cell.length_c   1.000
_cell.angle_alpha   90.00
_cell.angle_beta   90.00
_cell.angle_gamma   90.00
#
_symmetry.space_group_name_H-M   'P 1'
#
loop_
_entity.id
_entity.type
_entity.pdbx_description
1 polymer ?
#
loop_
_entity_poly.entity_id
_entity_poly.type
_entity_poly.pdbx_seq_one_letter_code
_entity_poly.pdbx_strand_id
1 'polypeptide(L)'
;MVGDRDAGEHQVDTVTVYYMESPERQEKDIHLLTVELWPAGAWDDSQSTGIPIGESADGRTAVLHTLQSNPFSEGDEEYELFQTLGSEIGVVSETFAFTNVG
;
A
#
# COMPACT_ATOMS: atom_id res chain seq x y z
N MET A 1 -7.69 4.99 -3.90
CA MET A 1 -7.72 6.44 -3.61
C MET A 1 -6.33 6.99 -3.82
N VAL A 2 -6.20 8.13 -4.52
CA VAL A 2 -4.92 8.85 -4.65
C VAL A 2 -4.99 10.06 -3.72
N GLY A 3 -3.90 10.33 -3.01
CA GLY A 3 -3.79 11.49 -2.14
C GLY A 3 -2.34 11.76 -1.79
N ASP A 4 -2.13 12.62 -0.80
CA ASP A 4 -0.82 12.95 -0.28
C ASP A 4 -0.84 12.98 1.25
N ARG A 5 0.33 12.82 1.87
CA ARG A 5 0.50 12.98 3.32
C ARG A 5 1.81 13.64 3.66
N ASP A 6 1.82 14.32 4.80
CA ASP A 6 3.03 14.87 5.39
C ASP A 6 3.85 13.77 6.10
N ALA A 7 5.15 13.79 5.87
CA ALA A 7 6.14 12.90 6.47
C ALA A 7 7.38 13.71 6.91
N GLY A 8 7.26 14.38 8.06
CA GLY A 8 8.29 15.34 8.49
C GLY A 8 8.28 16.58 7.59
N GLU A 9 9.39 16.86 6.91
CA GLU A 9 9.51 17.97 5.95
C GLU A 9 9.15 17.56 4.51
N HIS A 10 8.76 16.30 4.30
CA HIS A 10 8.46 15.75 2.98
C HIS A 10 6.96 15.59 2.77
N GLN A 11 6.50 15.95 1.57
CA GLN A 11 5.18 15.55 1.08
C GLN A 11 5.34 14.25 0.28
N VAL A 12 4.53 13.26 0.62
CA VAL A 12 4.59 11.91 0.05
C VAL A 12 3.29 11.63 -0.68
N ASP A 13 3.38 11.27 -1.97
CA ASP A 13 2.20 10.84 -2.74
C ASP A 13 1.78 9.44 -2.28
N THR A 14 0.48 9.20 -2.16
CA THR A 14 -0.08 7.94 -1.68
C THR A 14 -1.13 7.40 -2.62
N VAL A 15 -1.09 6.08 -2.84
CA VAL A 15 -2.13 5.33 -3.51
C VAL A 15 -2.61 4.23 -2.57
N THR A 16 -3.82 4.37 -2.07
CA THR A 16 -4.41 3.43 -1.11
C THR A 16 -5.50 2.61 -1.75
N VAL A 17 -5.46 1.29 -1.55
CA VAL A 17 -6.45 0.33 -2.04
C VAL A 17 -7.23 -0.21 -0.85
N TYR A 18 -8.56 -0.21 -0.99
CA TYR A 18 -9.49 -0.75 0.00
C TYR A 18 -10.33 -1.85 -0.64
N TYR A 19 -10.64 -2.87 0.14
CA TYR A 19 -11.76 -3.76 -0.12
C TYR A 19 -13.03 -3.05 0.33
N MET A 20 -13.99 -2.92 -0.58
CA MET A 20 -15.31 -2.36 -0.30
C MET A 20 -16.34 -3.47 -0.52
N GLU A 21 -17.02 -3.92 0.53
CA GLU A 21 -18.09 -4.92 0.42
C GLU A 21 -19.23 -4.41 -0.49
N SER A 22 -19.51 -3.10 -0.44
CA SER A 22 -20.42 -2.41 -1.36
C SER A 22 -20.03 -0.93 -1.49
N PRO A 23 -20.08 -0.32 -2.70
CA PRO A 23 -19.79 1.10 -2.89
C PRO A 23 -20.68 2.04 -2.06
N GLU A 24 -21.85 1.56 -1.62
CA GLU A 24 -22.82 2.34 -0.84
C GLU A 24 -22.67 2.16 0.68
N ARG A 25 -21.74 1.31 1.14
CA ARG A 25 -21.53 0.98 2.56
C ARG A 25 -20.06 1.17 2.97
N GLN A 26 -19.63 2.43 3.06
CA GLN A 26 -18.26 2.82 3.46
C GLN A 26 -17.87 2.41 4.89
N GLU A 27 -18.83 2.10 5.77
CA GLU A 27 -18.55 1.75 7.18
C GLU A 27 -17.75 0.45 7.36
N LYS A 28 -17.52 -0.30 6.27
CA LYS A 28 -16.75 -1.56 6.27
C LYS A 28 -15.58 -1.57 5.28
N ASP A 29 -15.08 -0.41 4.87
CA ASP A 29 -13.92 -0.37 3.98
C ASP A 29 -12.68 -0.91 4.70
N ILE A 30 -12.08 -1.96 4.15
CA ILE A 30 -10.91 -2.60 4.73
C ILE A 30 -9.69 -2.20 3.92
N HIS A 31 -8.73 -1.56 4.59
CA HIS A 31 -7.44 -1.23 4.00
C HIS A 31 -6.71 -2.50 3.55
N LEU A 32 -6.30 -2.55 2.29
CA LEU A 32 -5.54 -3.68 1.74
C LEU A 32 -4.05 -3.34 1.64
N LEU A 33 -3.75 -2.21 0.97
CA LEU A 33 -2.38 -1.74 0.79
C LEU A 33 -2.33 -0.24 0.52
N THR A 34 -1.19 0.35 0.81
CA THR A 34 -0.80 1.70 0.41
C THR A 34 0.54 1.63 -0.31
N VAL A 35 0.62 2.22 -1.49
CA VAL A 35 1.91 2.56 -2.12
C VAL A 35 2.19 4.03 -1.85
N GLU A 36 3.34 4.31 -1.28
CA GLU A 36 3.86 5.66 -1.07
C GLU A 36 4.96 5.95 -2.08
N LEU A 37 4.97 7.14 -2.67
CA LEU A 37 6.07 7.63 -3.50
C LEU A 37 6.81 8.71 -2.75
N TRP A 38 7.99 8.35 -2.24
CA TRP A 38 8.85 9.24 -1.49
C TRP A 38 9.77 10.02 -2.42
N PRO A 39 10.01 11.31 -2.15
CA PRO A 39 11.03 12.08 -2.86
C PRO A 39 12.42 11.42 -2.76
N ALA A 40 13.29 11.72 -3.72
CA ALA A 40 14.63 11.16 -3.78
C ALA A 40 15.42 11.37 -2.47
N GLY A 41 15.96 10.29 -1.93
CA GLY A 41 16.72 10.27 -0.66
C GLY A 41 15.90 10.46 0.61
N ALA A 42 14.61 10.85 0.53
CA ALA A 42 13.78 11.11 1.72
C ALA A 42 13.39 9.83 2.48
N TRP A 43 13.34 8.70 1.78
CA TRP A 43 12.99 7.41 2.38
C TRP A 43 14.06 6.90 3.35
N ASP A 44 15.34 7.07 3.00
CA ASP A 44 16.47 6.48 3.75
C ASP A 44 16.58 7.02 5.18
N ASP A 45 16.13 8.26 5.39
CA ASP A 45 16.09 8.92 6.70
C ASP A 45 14.75 8.70 7.43
N SER A 46 13.79 8.00 6.82
CA SER A 46 12.47 7.78 7.40
C SER A 46 12.48 6.71 8.50
N GLN A 47 11.57 6.85 9.47
CA GLN A 47 11.29 5.83 10.51
C GLN A 47 10.10 4.94 10.14
N SER A 48 9.72 4.91 8.86
CA SER A 48 8.54 4.22 8.38
C SER A 48 8.79 2.71 8.23
N THR A 49 7.75 1.88 8.44
CA THR A 49 7.85 0.41 8.44
C THR A 49 7.56 -0.22 7.08
N GLY A 50 7.39 0.58 6.03
CA GLY A 50 7.08 0.11 4.69
C GLY A 50 8.25 -0.62 4.02
N ILE A 51 7.94 -1.38 2.98
CA ILE A 51 8.92 -2.15 2.21
C ILE A 51 9.22 -1.38 0.92
N PRO A 52 10.47 -0.97 0.65
CA PRO A 52 10.84 -0.42 -0.66
C PRO A 52 10.64 -1.46 -1.75
N ILE A 53 9.86 -1.12 -2.77
CA ILE A 53 9.47 -2.02 -3.87
C ILE A 53 9.96 -1.52 -5.23
N GLY A 54 10.58 -0.34 -5.29
CA GLY A 54 11.25 0.14 -6.49
C GLY A 54 11.73 1.58 -6.39
N GLU A 55 12.58 1.97 -7.33
CA GLU A 55 13.03 3.34 -7.54
C GLU A 55 12.67 3.78 -8.96
N SER A 56 12.14 5.00 -9.06
CA SER A 56 11.77 5.62 -10.33
C SER A 56 12.97 6.31 -10.99
N ALA A 57 12.85 6.63 -12.29
CA ALA A 57 13.93 7.26 -13.03
C ALA A 57 14.32 8.66 -12.52
N ASP A 58 13.40 9.38 -11.86
CA ASP A 58 13.65 10.66 -11.20
C ASP A 58 14.11 10.51 -9.73
N GLY A 59 14.39 9.28 -9.29
CA GLY A 59 14.97 8.95 -8.00
C GLY A 59 13.95 8.83 -6.87
N ARG A 60 12.63 8.90 -7.13
CA ARG A 60 11.61 8.65 -6.10
C ARG A 60 11.57 7.18 -5.72
N THR A 61 11.37 6.90 -4.44
CA THR A 61 11.25 5.53 -3.91
C THR A 61 9.80 5.15 -3.73
N ALA A 62 9.37 4.05 -4.37
CA ALA A 62 8.09 3.42 -4.10
C ALA A 62 8.19 2.51 -2.87
N VAL A 63 7.29 2.71 -1.92
CA VAL A 63 7.25 1.98 -0.65
C VAL A 63 5.86 1.38 -0.48
N LEU A 64 5.82 0.06 -0.26
CA LEU A 64 4.59 -0.68 -0.04
C LEU A 64 4.32 -0.86 1.45
N HIS A 65 3.10 -0.54 1.85
CA HIS A 65 2.51 -0.92 3.12
C HIS A 65 1.36 -1.87 2.85
N THR A 66 1.42 -3.07 3.39
CA THR A 66 0.36 -4.07 3.23
C THR A 66 -0.41 -4.23 4.53
N LEU A 67 -1.60 -4.83 4.42
CA LEU A 67 -2.28 -5.42 5.54
C LEU A 67 -1.32 -6.34 6.32
N GLN A 68 -1.18 -6.10 7.63
CA GLN A 68 -0.24 -6.83 8.49
C GLN A 68 -0.82 -8.18 8.95
N SER A 69 -2.14 -8.26 9.09
CA SER A 69 -2.86 -9.45 9.54
C SER A 69 -4.29 -9.44 9.05
N ASN A 70 -4.89 -10.62 8.91
CA ASN A 70 -6.31 -10.74 8.63
C ASN A 70 -7.15 -10.03 9.73
N PRO A 71 -8.02 -9.06 9.38
CA PRO A 71 -8.84 -8.35 10.36
C PRO A 71 -10.04 -9.17 10.84
N PHE A 72 -10.34 -10.30 10.20
CA PHE A 72 -11.47 -11.17 10.52
C PHE A 72 -11.08 -12.31 11.46
N SER A 73 -12.06 -12.83 12.18
CA SER A 73 -11.89 -13.99 13.05
C SER A 73 -12.04 -15.29 12.26
N GLU A 74 -11.36 -16.35 12.70
CA GLU A 74 -11.54 -17.68 12.13
C GLU A 74 -13.00 -18.12 12.26
N GLY A 75 -13.64 -18.45 11.13
CA GLY A 75 -15.07 -18.78 11.05
C GLY A 75 -15.95 -17.67 10.45
N ASP A 76 -15.44 -16.45 10.28
CA ASP A 76 -16.10 -15.41 9.49
C ASP A 76 -16.08 -15.78 8.00
N GLU A 77 -17.12 -15.42 7.24
CA GLU A 77 -17.21 -15.73 5.80
C GLU A 77 -16.03 -15.14 5.01
N GLU A 78 -15.57 -13.96 5.43
CA GLU A 78 -14.47 -13.21 4.79
C GLU A 78 -13.08 -13.66 5.25
N TYR A 79 -12.96 -14.51 6.28
CA TYR A 79 -11.67 -14.93 6.83
C TYR A 79 -10.79 -15.60 5.77
N GLU A 80 -11.31 -16.62 5.07
CA GLU A 80 -10.56 -17.37 4.06
C GLU A 80 -10.19 -16.49 2.84
N LEU A 81 -11.08 -15.56 2.48
CA LEU A 81 -10.82 -14.58 1.43
C LEU A 81 -9.61 -13.71 1.79
N PHE A 82 -9.58 -13.17 3.01
CA PHE A 82 -8.50 -12.28 3.45
C PHE A 82 -7.19 -13.00 3.76
N GLN A 83 -7.22 -14.29 4.09
CA GLN A 83 -6.01 -15.12 4.12
C GLN A 83 -5.38 -15.24 2.74
N THR A 84 -6.20 -15.49 1.71
CA THR A 84 -5.73 -15.58 0.32
C THR A 84 -5.23 -14.23 -0.17
N LEU A 85 -6.01 -13.17 0.01
CA LEU A 85 -5.63 -11.80 -0.39
C LEU A 85 -4.32 -11.35 0.26
N GLY A 86 -4.12 -11.64 1.56
CA GLY A 86 -2.87 -11.32 2.24
C GLY A 86 -1.66 -11.95 1.55
N SER A 87 -1.76 -13.22 1.12
CA SER A 87 -0.70 -13.89 0.37
C SER A 87 -0.49 -13.34 -1.04
N GLU A 88 -1.57 -12.98 -1.75
CA GLU A 88 -1.49 -12.45 -3.12
C GLU A 88 -0.94 -11.02 -3.15
N ILE A 89 -1.24 -10.20 -2.13
CA ILE A 89 -0.69 -8.84 -2.01
C ILE A 89 0.85 -8.89 -1.89
N GLY A 90 1.42 -9.97 -1.32
CA GLY A 90 2.86 -10.18 -1.31
C GLY A 90 3.49 -10.13 -2.71
N VAL A 91 2.80 -10.62 -3.74
CA VAL A 91 3.26 -10.59 -5.15
C VAL A 91 3.47 -9.16 -5.65
N VAL A 92 2.74 -8.17 -5.12
CA VAL A 92 2.93 -6.76 -5.51
C VAL A 92 4.35 -6.31 -5.19
N SER A 93 4.90 -6.72 -4.05
CA SER A 93 6.28 -6.38 -3.69
C SER A 93 7.33 -6.99 -4.63
N GLU A 94 7.03 -8.13 -5.24
CA GLU A 94 7.95 -8.85 -6.13
C GLU A 94 7.84 -8.40 -7.59
N THR A 95 6.70 -7.84 -7.98
CA THR A 95 6.35 -7.57 -9.38
C THR A 95 6.19 -6.09 -9.71
N PHE A 96 6.29 -5.21 -8.71
CA PHE A 96 6.18 -3.77 -8.92
C PHE A 96 7.21 -3.26 -9.93
N ALA A 97 6.75 -2.42 -10.85
CA ALA A 97 7.60 -1.72 -11.78
C ALA A 97 7.03 -0.33 -12.06
N PHE A 98 7.90 0.67 -12.06
CA PHE A 98 7.57 1.94 -12.66
C PHE A 98 7.39 1.75 -14.17
N THR A 99 6.19 2.05 -14.65
CA THR A 99 5.96 2.10 -16.10
C THR A 99 6.52 3.42 -16.62
N ASN A 100 7.36 3.36 -17.65
CA ASN A 100 7.76 4.56 -18.39
C ASN A 100 6.52 5.08 -19.13
N VAL A 101 5.75 5.95 -18.49
CA VAL A 101 4.75 6.75 -19.20
C VAL A 101 5.50 7.99 -19.69
N GLY A 102 5.94 7.91 -20.94
CA GLY A 102 6.61 9.02 -21.64
C GLY A 102 5.69 10.18 -21.93
#